data_AF-A0A933IJC3-F1
#
_entry.id   AF-A0A933IJC3-F1
#
_cell.length_a   1.000
_cell.length_b   1.000
_cell.length_c   1.000
_cell.angle_alpha   90.00
_cell.angle_beta   90.00
_cell.angle_gamma   90.00
#
_symmetry.space_group_name_H-M   'P 1'
#
loop_
_entity.id
_entity.type
_entity.pdbx_description
1 polymer ?
#
loop_
_entity_poly.entity_id
_entity_poly.type
_entity_poly.pdbx_seq_one_letter_code
_entity_poly.pdbx_strand_id
1 'polypeptide(L)'
;MGDIVGYGPNPNECVKKIRGLDGLILAGNHDLASIGWKDLDWFNSYAKEAILWTEDQLTQENKEYLSYLPEVLSQKDFILVHGSLYNFTGEYIVTGAEARRSFDLMQHRELLLVGHTHHPYAFFRKQRQPVQSLKLIDKDVLCLTKDTQSIINVGSVGQPRDGDERASFGILDMQTRTVTIKKVVYDIKKTQQQMMKAGLPRYLISRLAMGR
;
A
#
# COMPACT_ATOMS: atom_id res chain seq x y z
N MET A 1 -0.43 3.12 -3.85
CA MET A 1 -1.68 3.34 -3.07
C MET A 1 -1.24 3.79 -1.69
N GLY A 2 -0.87 5.06 -1.53
CA GLY A 2 -0.32 5.58 -0.26
C GLY A 2 1.02 5.02 0.16
N ASP A 3 1.48 5.50 1.30
CA ASP A 3 2.77 5.22 1.95
C ASP A 3 3.95 5.40 0.98
N ILE A 4 4.00 6.58 0.38
CA ILE A 4 5.12 7.04 -0.44
C ILE A 4 6.38 7.20 0.43
N VAL A 5 6.19 7.62 1.69
CA VAL A 5 7.25 7.84 2.68
C VAL A 5 7.06 7.01 3.95
N GLY A 6 8.02 7.07 4.90
CA GLY A 6 7.87 6.52 6.25
C GLY A 6 9.04 5.64 6.71
N TYR A 7 9.38 4.57 5.98
CA TYR A 7 10.44 3.63 6.40
C TYR A 7 11.75 3.77 5.62
N GLY A 8 11.69 4.21 4.37
CA GLY A 8 12.84 4.22 3.47
C GLY A 8 13.71 5.47 3.62
N PRO A 9 14.97 5.43 3.15
CA PRO A 9 15.93 6.51 3.39
C PRO A 9 15.87 7.64 2.36
N ASN A 10 14.98 7.58 1.37
CA ASN A 10 14.90 8.55 0.26
C ASN A 10 13.47 9.14 0.11
N PRO A 11 12.90 9.76 1.15
CA PRO A 11 11.50 10.20 1.11
C PRO A 11 11.25 11.28 0.05
N ASN A 12 12.15 12.27 -0.07
CA ASN A 12 11.99 13.37 -1.03
C ASN A 12 12.07 12.88 -2.48
N GLU A 13 12.96 11.94 -2.77
CA GLU A 13 13.14 11.34 -4.08
C GLU A 13 11.91 10.50 -4.47
N CYS A 14 11.35 9.74 -3.52
CA CYS A 14 10.10 9.01 -3.73
C CYS A 14 8.94 9.96 -4.04
N VAL A 15 8.74 11.01 -3.23
CA VAL A 15 7.68 11.99 -3.47
C VAL A 15 7.86 12.67 -4.82
N LYS A 16 9.07 13.15 -5.13
CA LYS A 16 9.36 13.80 -6.43
C LYS A 16 9.06 12.87 -7.60
N LYS A 17 9.44 11.59 -7.50
CA LYS A 17 9.21 10.61 -8.57
C LYS A 17 7.72 10.32 -8.75
N ILE A 18 6.98 10.11 -7.66
CA ILE A 18 5.53 9.84 -7.70
C ILE A 18 4.75 11.05 -8.21
N ARG A 19 5.08 12.25 -7.74
CA ARG A 19 4.46 13.50 -8.19
C ARG A 19 4.67 13.79 -9.68
N GLY A 20 5.78 13.32 -10.25
CA GLY A 20 6.05 13.42 -11.68
C GLY A 20 5.27 12.43 -12.56
N LEU A 21 4.51 11.52 -11.96
CA LEU A 21 3.64 10.59 -12.68
C LEU A 21 2.26 11.21 -12.87
N ASP A 22 1.73 11.13 -14.10
CA ASP A 22 0.32 11.41 -14.37
C ASP A 22 -0.52 10.19 -13.96
N GLY A 23 -0.87 10.10 -12.68
CA GLY A 23 -1.52 8.93 -12.12
C GLY A 23 -2.40 9.21 -10.91
N LEU A 24 -3.24 8.22 -10.59
CA LEU A 24 -4.10 8.24 -9.40
C LEU A 24 -3.26 7.98 -8.14
N ILE A 25 -3.03 9.03 -7.37
CA ILE A 25 -2.17 9.00 -6.17
C ILE A 25 -3.03 9.41 -4.97
N LEU A 26 -2.99 8.57 -3.93
CA LEU A 26 -3.70 8.78 -2.67
C LEU A 26 -2.70 8.68 -1.51
N ALA A 27 -3.04 9.29 -0.38
CA ALA A 27 -2.23 9.26 0.84
C ALA A 27 -2.39 7.93 1.59
N GLY A 28 -1.29 7.46 2.19
CA GLY A 28 -1.30 6.42 3.21
C GLY A 28 -1.15 6.98 4.61
N ASN A 29 -1.19 6.12 5.63
CA ASN A 29 -1.06 6.57 7.02
C ASN A 29 0.33 7.14 7.31
N HIS A 30 1.39 6.61 6.70
CA HIS A 30 2.75 7.16 6.89
C HIS A 30 2.90 8.52 6.22
N ASP A 31 2.29 8.74 5.05
CA ASP A 31 2.32 10.05 4.38
C ASP A 31 1.70 11.13 5.27
N LEU A 32 0.50 10.84 5.81
CA LEU A 32 -0.23 11.76 6.68
C LEU A 32 0.48 11.97 8.03
N ALA A 33 1.07 10.93 8.60
CA ALA A 33 1.82 11.04 9.85
C ALA A 33 3.09 11.87 9.69
N SER A 34 3.82 11.72 8.58
CA SER A 34 5.05 12.48 8.30
C SER A 34 4.83 13.97 8.00
N ILE A 35 3.59 14.41 7.87
CA ILE A 35 3.20 15.84 7.79
C ILE A 35 2.43 16.32 9.03
N GLY A 36 2.38 15.51 10.10
CA GLY A 36 1.75 15.87 11.37
C GLY A 36 0.21 15.77 11.39
N TRP A 37 -0.41 15.12 10.41
CA TRP A 37 -1.87 15.01 10.29
C TRP A 37 -2.46 13.75 10.93
N LYS A 38 -1.60 12.85 11.41
CA LYS A 38 -2.01 11.62 12.09
C LYS A 38 -1.23 11.43 13.37
N ASP A 39 -1.95 11.03 14.43
CA ASP A 39 -1.35 10.75 15.73
C ASP A 39 -0.41 9.54 15.66
N LEU A 40 0.79 9.72 16.22
CA LEU A 40 1.85 8.72 16.24
C LEU A 40 1.59 7.60 17.25
N ASP A 41 0.64 7.75 18.16
CA ASP A 41 0.32 6.73 19.18
C ASP A 41 -0.31 5.46 18.59
N TRP A 42 -0.82 5.54 17.36
CA TRP A 42 -1.29 4.39 16.59
C TRP A 42 -0.17 3.58 15.92
N PHE A 43 1.07 4.07 15.96
CA PHE A 43 2.21 3.45 15.30
C PHE A 43 3.08 2.70 16.31
N ASN A 44 3.65 1.57 15.87
CA ASN A 44 4.68 0.90 16.67
C ASN A 44 5.93 1.79 16.80
N SER A 45 6.77 1.52 17.80
CA SER A 45 7.95 2.32 18.11
C SER A 45 8.89 2.52 16.93
N TYR A 46 9.15 1.47 16.14
CA TYR A 46 10.03 1.57 14.97
C TYR A 46 9.43 2.44 13.86
N ALA A 47 8.11 2.34 13.64
CA ALA A 47 7.41 3.17 12.67
C ALA A 47 7.39 4.64 13.10
N LYS A 48 7.15 4.90 14.39
CA LYS A 48 7.18 6.25 14.97
C LYS A 48 8.55 6.90 14.80
N GLU A 49 9.63 6.20 15.12
CA GLU A 49 11.00 6.70 14.95
C GLU A 49 11.32 7.03 13.48
N ALA A 50 10.92 6.16 12.55
CA ALA A 50 11.15 6.38 11.12
C ALA A 50 10.28 7.52 10.54
N ILE A 51 9.05 7.69 11.04
CA ILE A 51 8.16 8.80 10.67
C ILE A 51 8.73 10.14 11.12
N LEU A 52 9.21 10.24 12.36
CA LEU A 52 9.82 11.46 12.89
C LEU A 52 11.07 11.83 12.09
N TRP A 53 11.94 10.84 11.81
CA TRP A 53 13.08 11.07 10.92
C TRP A 53 12.64 11.55 9.52
N THR A 54 11.60 10.92 8.95
CA THR A 54 11.05 11.30 7.64
C THR A 54 10.51 12.73 7.64
N GLU A 55 9.78 13.12 8.68
CA GLU A 55 9.24 14.47 8.87
C GLU A 55 10.35 15.53 8.86
N ASP A 56 11.49 15.24 9.51
CA ASP A 56 12.68 16.11 9.51
C ASP A 56 13.36 16.20 8.14
N GLN A 57 13.30 15.13 7.33
CA GLN A 57 13.91 15.12 6.00
C GLN A 57 13.07 15.81 4.93
N LEU A 58 11.74 15.78 5.06
CA LEU A 58 10.83 16.25 4.01
C LEU A 58 11.01 17.74 3.75
N THR A 59 11.22 18.10 2.48
CA THR A 59 11.20 19.51 2.06
C THR A 59 9.78 20.08 2.20
N GLN A 60 9.68 21.40 2.38
CA GLN A 60 8.40 22.10 2.47
C GLN A 60 7.50 21.82 1.26
N GLU A 61 8.08 21.83 0.06
CA GLU A 61 7.41 21.49 -1.20
C GLU A 61 6.79 20.08 -1.19
N ASN A 62 7.51 19.10 -0.62
CA ASN A 62 7.02 17.73 -0.54
C ASN A 62 5.97 17.56 0.56
N LYS A 63 6.10 18.27 1.70
CA LYS A 63 5.04 18.31 2.73
C LYS A 63 3.75 18.89 2.17
N GLU A 64 3.84 19.99 1.43
CA GLU A 64 2.71 20.61 0.74
C GLU A 64 2.06 19.65 -0.25
N TYR A 65 2.85 18.99 -1.10
CA TYR A 65 2.30 18.00 -2.03
C TYR A 65 1.54 16.87 -1.32
N LEU A 66 2.14 16.28 -0.27
CA LEU A 66 1.50 15.20 0.51
C LEU A 66 0.21 15.67 1.18
N SER A 67 0.13 16.94 1.60
CA SER A 67 -1.07 17.52 2.23
C SER A 67 -2.28 17.61 1.29
N TYR A 68 -2.07 17.61 -0.03
CA TYR A 68 -3.15 17.66 -1.02
C TYR A 68 -3.60 16.27 -1.49
N LEU A 69 -2.93 15.19 -1.07
CA LEU A 69 -3.28 13.85 -1.51
C LEU A 69 -4.62 13.41 -0.89
N PRO A 70 -5.58 12.91 -1.70
CA PRO A 70 -6.83 12.39 -1.17
C PRO A 70 -6.61 11.06 -0.46
N GLU A 71 -7.46 10.72 0.51
CA GLU A 71 -7.44 9.40 1.18
C GLU A 71 -8.22 8.32 0.39
N VAL A 72 -9.15 8.75 -0.46
CA VAL A 72 -9.99 7.89 -1.30
C VAL A 72 -10.10 8.46 -2.71
N LEU A 73 -10.00 7.57 -3.70
CA LEU A 73 -10.21 7.90 -5.11
C LEU A 73 -11.27 6.97 -5.68
N SER A 74 -12.38 7.53 -6.16
CA SER A 74 -13.45 6.76 -6.81
C SER A 74 -13.44 7.00 -8.31
N GLN A 75 -13.08 5.97 -9.07
CA GLN A 75 -13.24 5.95 -10.53
C GLN A 75 -14.60 5.36 -10.90
N LYS A 76 -14.92 5.28 -12.20
CA LYS A 76 -16.13 4.59 -12.66
C LYS A 76 -16.10 3.10 -12.30
N ASP A 77 -14.99 2.43 -12.61
CA ASP A 77 -14.93 0.97 -12.54
C ASP A 77 -14.36 0.43 -11.22
N PHE A 78 -13.61 1.25 -10.47
CA PHE A 78 -12.97 0.84 -9.22
C PHE A 78 -12.82 1.97 -8.19
N ILE A 79 -12.63 1.60 -6.94
CA ILE A 79 -12.26 2.52 -5.84
C ILE A 79 -10.83 2.20 -5.41
N LEU A 80 -10.06 3.21 -5.00
CA LEU A 80 -8.77 3.05 -4.37
C LEU A 80 -8.78 3.68 -2.97
N VAL A 81 -8.23 2.96 -2.01
CA VAL A 81 -7.92 3.43 -0.65
C VAL A 81 -6.60 2.81 -0.21
N HIS A 82 -5.96 3.37 0.81
CA HIS A 82 -4.74 2.77 1.35
C HIS A 82 -5.06 1.55 2.24
N GLY A 83 -5.97 1.70 3.20
CA GLY A 83 -6.39 0.67 4.15
C GLY A 83 -7.66 -0.08 3.73
N SER A 84 -8.82 0.46 4.09
CA SER A 84 -10.15 -0.14 3.81
C SER A 84 -11.21 0.94 3.54
N LEU A 85 -12.43 0.58 3.11
CA LEU A 85 -13.52 1.57 3.00
C LEU A 85 -14.11 1.99 4.36
N TYR A 86 -13.81 1.26 5.43
CA TYR A 86 -14.24 1.61 6.79
C TYR A 86 -13.24 2.56 7.47
N ASN A 87 -11.94 2.42 7.16
CA ASN A 87 -10.88 3.33 7.56
C ASN A 87 -9.85 3.44 6.43
N PHE A 88 -9.94 4.54 5.67
CA PHE A 88 -9.21 4.73 4.40
C PHE A 88 -7.70 4.60 4.51
N THR A 89 -7.11 4.87 5.67
CA THR A 89 -5.65 4.82 5.86
C THR A 89 -5.18 3.86 6.94
N GLY A 90 -6.04 3.37 7.85
CA GLY A 90 -5.57 2.68 9.06
C GLY A 90 -6.01 1.24 9.27
N GLU A 91 -6.97 0.71 8.51
CA GLU A 91 -7.40 -0.70 8.68
C GLU A 91 -6.62 -1.64 7.77
N TYR A 92 -6.08 -2.71 8.34
CA TYR A 92 -5.56 -3.85 7.60
C TYR A 92 -6.71 -4.78 7.18
N ILE A 93 -6.70 -5.21 5.92
CA ILE A 93 -7.54 -6.31 5.43
C ILE A 93 -6.67 -7.54 5.20
N VAL A 94 -6.64 -8.46 6.17
CA VAL A 94 -5.88 -9.72 6.08
C VAL A 94 -6.77 -10.96 6.17
N THR A 95 -8.02 -10.79 6.60
CA THR A 95 -9.03 -11.86 6.72
C THR A 95 -10.32 -11.53 5.96
N GLY A 96 -11.10 -12.57 5.64
CA GLY A 96 -12.42 -12.38 5.05
C GLY A 96 -13.40 -11.62 5.96
N ALA A 97 -13.20 -11.66 7.28
CA ALA A 97 -14.02 -10.92 8.24
C ALA A 97 -13.78 -9.40 8.16
N GLU A 98 -12.52 -8.97 8.07
CA GLU A 98 -12.17 -7.56 7.85
C GLU A 98 -12.63 -7.09 6.47
N ALA A 99 -12.45 -7.92 5.44
CA ALA A 99 -12.88 -7.63 4.07
C ALA A 99 -14.40 -7.40 3.97
N ARG A 100 -15.20 -8.11 4.79
CA ARG A 100 -16.67 -8.02 4.77
C ARG A 100 -17.18 -6.59 4.94
N ARG A 101 -16.58 -5.81 5.84
CA ARG A 101 -16.99 -4.41 6.07
C ARG A 101 -16.82 -3.56 4.82
N SER A 102 -15.68 -3.71 4.15
CA SER A 102 -15.44 -2.98 2.90
C SER A 102 -16.40 -3.43 1.80
N PHE A 103 -16.63 -4.74 1.68
CA PHE A 103 -17.63 -5.24 0.74
C PHE A 103 -19.03 -4.65 0.97
N ASP A 104 -19.49 -4.55 2.21
CA ASP A 104 -20.80 -3.93 2.51
C ASP A 104 -20.86 -2.44 2.09
N LEU A 105 -19.73 -1.73 2.16
CA LEU A 105 -19.59 -0.34 1.74
C LEU A 105 -19.36 -0.16 0.23
N MET A 106 -18.95 -1.20 -0.50
CA MET A 106 -18.75 -1.13 -1.96
C MET A 106 -20.06 -0.95 -2.75
N GLN A 107 -21.22 -1.18 -2.14
CA GLN A 107 -22.52 -1.08 -2.82
C GLN A 107 -22.52 -1.90 -4.14
N HIS A 108 -22.74 -1.23 -5.29
CA HIS A 108 -22.77 -1.82 -6.62
C HIS A 108 -21.39 -1.88 -7.32
N ARG A 109 -20.33 -1.38 -6.66
CA ARG A 109 -18.99 -1.31 -7.23
C ARG A 109 -18.34 -2.69 -7.22
N GLU A 110 -17.72 -3.07 -8.32
CA GLU A 110 -17.17 -4.42 -8.50
C GLU A 110 -15.75 -4.58 -7.96
N LEU A 111 -14.96 -3.50 -7.93
CA LEU A 111 -13.53 -3.57 -7.61
C LEU A 111 -13.12 -2.51 -6.59
N LEU A 112 -12.42 -2.95 -5.54
CA LEU A 112 -11.71 -2.12 -4.58
C LEU A 112 -10.23 -2.49 -4.59
N LEU A 113 -9.37 -1.49 -4.76
CA LEU A 113 -7.92 -1.64 -4.68
C LEU A 113 -7.44 -1.08 -3.33
N VAL A 114 -6.66 -1.88 -2.61
CA VAL A 114 -6.13 -1.55 -1.28
C VAL A 114 -4.63 -1.81 -1.16
N GLY A 115 -3.98 -1.16 -0.20
CA GLY A 115 -2.58 -1.34 0.15
C GLY A 115 -2.40 -1.69 1.62
N HIS A 116 -1.51 -0.97 2.30
CA HIS A 116 -1.28 -1.01 3.75
C HIS A 116 -0.67 -2.32 4.33
N THR A 117 -1.26 -3.49 4.06
CA THR A 117 -0.79 -4.77 4.66
C THR A 117 0.58 -5.20 4.14
N HIS A 118 0.99 -4.71 2.96
CA HIS A 118 2.18 -5.11 2.21
C HIS A 118 2.18 -6.59 1.79
N HIS A 119 1.02 -7.25 1.82
CA HIS A 119 0.84 -8.62 1.38
C HIS A 119 -0.09 -8.67 0.16
N PRO A 120 0.33 -9.30 -0.95
CA PRO A 120 -0.56 -9.54 -2.08
C PRO A 120 -1.67 -10.51 -1.71
N TYR A 121 -2.90 -10.02 -1.63
CA TYR A 121 -4.10 -10.79 -1.33
C TYR A 121 -5.26 -10.33 -2.20
N ALA A 122 -6.11 -11.26 -2.60
CA ALA A 122 -7.42 -10.96 -3.15
C ALA A 122 -8.52 -11.56 -2.28
N PHE A 123 -9.60 -10.81 -2.11
CA PHE A 123 -10.82 -11.27 -1.47
C PHE A 123 -11.96 -11.19 -2.46
N PHE A 124 -12.86 -12.15 -2.41
CA PHE A 124 -13.99 -12.27 -3.35
C PHE A 124 -15.30 -12.44 -2.60
N ARG A 125 -16.33 -11.71 -3.04
CA ARG A 125 -17.70 -11.85 -2.57
C ARG A 125 -18.64 -12.14 -3.73
N LYS A 126 -19.26 -13.32 -3.69
CA LYS A 126 -20.44 -13.69 -4.48
C LYS A 126 -21.67 -13.71 -3.59
N GLN A 127 -22.83 -13.43 -4.18
CA GLN A 127 -24.09 -13.43 -3.44
C GLN A 127 -24.34 -14.79 -2.77
N ARG A 128 -24.73 -14.77 -1.48
CA ARG A 128 -25.01 -15.97 -0.66
C ARG A 128 -23.84 -16.93 -0.47
N GLN A 129 -22.61 -16.50 -0.73
CA GLN A 129 -21.40 -17.28 -0.48
C GLN A 129 -20.55 -16.61 0.61
N PRO A 130 -19.79 -17.39 1.40
CA PRO A 130 -18.79 -16.82 2.29
C PRO A 130 -17.72 -16.07 1.49
N VAL A 131 -17.12 -15.05 2.11
CA VAL A 131 -15.97 -14.35 1.53
C VAL A 131 -14.83 -15.34 1.35
N GLN A 132 -14.30 -15.42 0.13
CA GLN A 132 -13.11 -16.20 -0.18
C GLN A 132 -11.88 -15.30 -0.18
N SER A 133 -10.74 -15.84 0.19
CA SER A 133 -9.44 -15.14 0.18
C SER A 133 -8.40 -15.97 -0.57
N LEU A 134 -7.55 -15.31 -1.33
CA LEU A 134 -6.45 -15.92 -2.07
C LEU A 134 -5.17 -15.13 -1.81
N LYS A 135 -4.12 -15.79 -1.32
CA LYS A 135 -2.76 -15.23 -1.33
C LYS A 135 -2.26 -15.23 -2.76
N LEU A 136 -1.75 -14.09 -3.22
CA LEU A 136 -1.21 -13.96 -4.56
C LEU A 136 0.31 -14.03 -4.54
N ILE A 137 0.88 -14.64 -5.58
CA ILE A 137 2.32 -14.74 -5.80
C ILE A 137 2.71 -14.17 -7.17
N ASP A 138 4.01 -14.07 -7.41
CA ASP A 138 4.55 -13.54 -8.66
C ASP A 138 3.98 -14.30 -9.87
N LYS A 139 3.49 -13.53 -10.87
CA LYS A 139 2.87 -13.99 -12.13
C LYS A 139 1.45 -14.54 -12.02
N ASP A 140 0.83 -14.56 -10.84
CA ASP A 140 -0.60 -14.86 -10.74
C ASP A 140 -1.42 -13.89 -11.58
N VAL A 141 -2.44 -14.42 -12.26
CA VAL A 141 -3.40 -13.67 -13.07
C VAL A 141 -4.80 -13.93 -12.53
N LEU A 142 -5.47 -12.88 -12.07
CA LEU A 142 -6.85 -12.92 -11.61
C LEU A 142 -7.77 -12.39 -12.68
N CYS A 143 -8.83 -13.14 -13.00
CA CYS A 143 -9.90 -12.68 -13.89
C CYS A 143 -11.04 -12.06 -13.07
N LEU A 144 -11.40 -10.81 -13.36
CA LEU A 144 -12.45 -10.08 -12.67
C LEU A 144 -13.80 -10.29 -13.37
N THR A 145 -14.72 -11.00 -12.72
CA THR A 145 -16.06 -11.25 -13.26
C THR A 145 -17.07 -10.23 -12.73
N LYS A 146 -18.14 -9.94 -13.50
CA LYS A 146 -19.17 -8.95 -13.12
C LYS A 146 -20.08 -9.42 -11.97
N ASP A 147 -20.17 -10.72 -11.74
CA ASP A 147 -20.95 -11.34 -10.65
C ASP A 147 -20.17 -11.42 -9.32
N THR A 148 -18.92 -10.95 -9.29
CA THR A 148 -18.03 -11.05 -8.13
C THR A 148 -17.46 -9.70 -7.76
N GLN A 149 -17.75 -9.24 -6.53
CA GLN A 149 -17.01 -8.11 -5.99
C GLN A 149 -15.63 -8.59 -5.53
N SER A 150 -14.60 -7.80 -5.82
CA SER A 150 -13.21 -8.12 -5.52
C SER A 150 -12.54 -6.99 -4.74
N ILE A 151 -11.81 -7.35 -3.69
CA ILE A 151 -10.86 -6.47 -3.00
C ILE A 151 -9.46 -6.98 -3.31
N ILE A 152 -8.59 -6.15 -3.86
CA ILE A 152 -7.26 -6.59 -4.32
C ILE A 152 -6.17 -5.72 -3.70
N ASN A 153 -5.21 -6.40 -3.10
CA ASN A 153 -3.94 -5.86 -2.65
C ASN A 153 -2.81 -6.45 -3.50
N VAL A 154 -1.94 -5.58 -4.01
CA VAL A 154 -0.83 -5.99 -4.90
C VAL A 154 0.51 -6.14 -4.16
N GLY A 155 0.48 -6.03 -2.83
CA GLY A 155 1.67 -6.03 -1.97
C GLY A 155 2.30 -4.64 -1.85
N SER A 156 3.61 -4.62 -1.68
CA SER A 156 4.38 -3.40 -1.47
C SER A 156 5.63 -3.37 -2.34
N VAL A 157 5.91 -2.19 -2.88
CA VAL A 157 7.14 -1.91 -3.65
C VAL A 157 8.35 -1.79 -2.71
N GLY A 158 8.23 -1.06 -1.60
CA GLY A 158 9.39 -0.66 -0.78
C GLY A 158 9.70 -1.56 0.42
N GLN A 159 8.71 -2.26 0.96
CA GLN A 159 8.86 -3.16 2.13
C GLN A 159 7.84 -4.31 2.07
N PRO A 160 7.94 -5.26 1.11
CA PRO A 160 7.06 -6.44 1.07
C PRO A 160 7.13 -7.23 2.39
N ARG A 161 6.00 -7.81 2.81
CA ARG A 161 5.88 -8.51 4.11
C ARG A 161 5.48 -9.98 4.03
N ASP A 162 5.42 -10.52 2.82
CA ASP A 162 4.88 -11.86 2.52
C ASP A 162 5.94 -12.98 2.45
N GLY A 163 7.17 -12.70 2.87
CA GLY A 163 8.31 -13.61 2.89
C GLY A 163 9.16 -13.62 1.62
N ASP A 164 8.84 -12.77 0.65
CA ASP A 164 9.60 -12.59 -0.60
C ASP A 164 10.07 -11.14 -0.67
N GLU A 165 11.39 -10.96 -0.70
CA GLU A 165 12.05 -9.66 -0.58
C GLU A 165 11.90 -8.76 -1.82
N ARG A 166 11.41 -9.32 -2.94
CA ARG A 166 11.24 -8.58 -4.20
C ARG A 166 10.11 -7.56 -4.10
N ALA A 167 10.32 -6.41 -4.73
CA ALA A 167 9.31 -5.36 -4.83
C ALA A 167 8.07 -5.90 -5.58
N SER A 168 6.88 -5.70 -5.00
CA SER A 168 5.61 -6.22 -5.54
C SER A 168 4.73 -5.10 -6.09
N PHE A 169 4.16 -5.32 -7.26
CA PHE A 169 3.15 -4.44 -7.87
C PHE A 169 2.16 -5.26 -8.72
N GLY A 170 1.07 -4.62 -9.16
CA GLY A 170 0.05 -5.24 -10.00
C GLY A 170 -0.20 -4.47 -11.28
N ILE A 171 -0.59 -5.18 -12.34
CA ILE A 171 -1.03 -4.62 -13.61
C ILE A 171 -2.52 -4.93 -13.73
N LEU A 172 -3.36 -3.88 -13.68
CA LEU A 172 -4.79 -3.97 -13.94
C LEU A 172 -5.05 -3.64 -15.41
N ASP A 173 -5.53 -4.61 -16.16
CA ASP A 173 -6.01 -4.43 -17.53
C ASP A 173 -7.54 -4.41 -17.53
N MET A 174 -8.12 -3.25 -17.86
CA MET A 174 -9.56 -3.05 -17.88
C MET A 174 -10.26 -3.64 -19.11
N GLN A 175 -9.53 -3.87 -20.21
CA GLN A 175 -10.09 -4.48 -21.42
C GLN A 175 -10.26 -5.99 -21.23
N THR A 176 -9.22 -6.65 -20.75
CA THR A 176 -9.27 -8.09 -20.44
C THR A 176 -9.87 -8.37 -19.06
N ARG A 177 -10.05 -7.33 -18.23
CA ARG A 177 -10.51 -7.41 -16.84
C ARG A 177 -9.63 -8.36 -16.01
N THR A 178 -8.33 -8.18 -16.10
CA THR A 178 -7.36 -9.00 -15.36
C THR A 178 -6.50 -8.17 -14.42
N VAL A 179 -6.11 -8.78 -13.30
CA VAL A 179 -5.03 -8.26 -12.45
C VAL A 179 -3.89 -9.26 -12.44
N THR A 180 -2.71 -8.82 -12.87
CA THR A 180 -1.48 -9.64 -12.85
C THR A 180 -0.54 -9.15 -11.77
N ILE A 181 -0.07 -10.02 -10.88
CA ILE A 181 0.96 -9.70 -9.89
C ILE A 181 2.35 -9.83 -10.52
N LYS A 182 3.21 -8.86 -10.24
CA LYS A 182 4.62 -8.85 -10.68
C LYS A 182 5.52 -8.56 -9.50
N LYS A 183 6.59 -9.35 -9.40
CA LYS A 183 7.67 -9.11 -8.45
C LYS A 183 9.00 -8.91 -9.15
N VAL A 184 9.75 -7.91 -8.72
CA VAL A 184 11.05 -7.54 -9.30
C VAL A 184 12.13 -7.40 -8.24
N VAL A 185 13.32 -7.91 -8.56
CA VAL A 185 14.51 -7.75 -7.72
C VAL A 185 14.97 -6.29 -7.74
N TYR A 186 15.51 -5.82 -6.62
CA TYR A 186 16.17 -4.53 -6.50
C TYR A 186 17.37 -4.66 -5.56
N ASP A 187 18.23 -3.64 -5.52
CA ASP A 187 19.43 -3.65 -4.69
C ASP A 187 19.10 -3.35 -3.21
N ILE A 188 18.65 -4.39 -2.50
CA ILE A 188 18.32 -4.32 -1.07
C ILE A 188 19.53 -3.84 -0.26
N LYS A 189 20.73 -4.32 -0.59
CA LYS A 189 21.96 -3.97 0.14
C LYS A 189 22.23 -2.47 0.06
N LYS A 190 22.06 -1.88 -1.12
CA LYS A 190 22.18 -0.42 -1.29
C LYS A 190 21.16 0.34 -0.45
N THR A 191 19.90 -0.07 -0.44
CA THR A 191 18.88 0.57 0.42
C THR A 191 19.21 0.41 1.89
N GLN A 192 19.63 -0.78 2.35
CA GLN A 192 20.04 -1.02 3.72
C GLN A 192 21.23 -0.14 4.13
N GLN A 193 22.22 0.04 3.25
CA GLN A 193 23.35 0.94 3.50
C GLN A 193 22.91 2.40 3.64
N GLN A 194 21.98 2.86 2.82
CA GLN A 194 21.41 4.21 2.94
C GLN A 194 20.65 4.36 4.26
N MET A 195 19.85 3.37 4.66
CA MET A 195 19.14 3.39 5.94
C MET A 195 20.09 3.40 7.14
N MET A 196 21.19 2.63 7.08
CA MET A 196 22.22 2.64 8.13
C MET A 196 22.88 4.01 8.27
N LYS A 197 23.22 4.65 7.14
CA LYS A 197 23.79 6.01 7.13
C LYS A 197 22.82 7.06 7.67
N ALA A 198 21.53 6.88 7.43
CA ALA A 198 20.46 7.74 7.94
C ALA A 198 20.17 7.53 9.43
N GLY A 199 20.75 6.51 10.08
CA GLY A 199 20.49 6.20 11.48
C GLY A 199 19.13 5.56 11.74
N LEU A 200 18.48 5.00 10.72
CA LEU A 200 17.15 4.38 10.86
C LEU A 200 17.20 3.09 11.71
N PRO A 201 16.08 2.68 12.34
CA PRO A 201 16.04 1.51 13.21
C PRO A 201 16.57 0.24 12.56
N ARG A 202 17.53 -0.43 13.22
CA ARG A 202 18.18 -1.67 12.71
C ARG A 202 17.18 -2.76 12.32
N TYR A 203 16.08 -2.88 13.05
CA TYR A 203 15.01 -3.82 12.72
C TYR A 203 14.42 -3.56 11.33
N LEU A 204 14.11 -2.31 11.01
CA LEU A 204 13.58 -1.90 9.69
C LEU A 204 14.58 -2.13 8.56
N ILE A 205 15.88 -2.01 8.84
CA ILE A 205 16.94 -2.31 7.88
C ILE A 205 16.98 -3.80 7.57
N SER A 206 17.06 -4.63 8.62
CA SER A 206 17.23 -6.08 8.47
C SER A 206 16.03 -6.77 7.81
N ARG A 207 14.80 -6.32 8.10
CA ARG A 207 13.57 -6.95 7.60
C ARG A 207 13.38 -6.86 6.09
N LEU A 208 14.01 -5.89 5.41
CA LEU A 208 13.96 -5.79 3.94
C LEU A 208 14.46 -7.07 3.28
N ALA A 209 15.57 -7.64 3.76
CA ALA A 209 16.15 -8.88 3.22
C ALA A 209 15.35 -10.13 3.61
N MET A 210 14.35 -10.01 4.47
CA MET A 210 13.49 -11.10 4.92
C MET A 210 12.11 -11.07 4.26
N GLY A 211 11.80 -10.03 3.47
CA GLY A 211 10.44 -9.77 2.99
C GLY A 211 9.45 -9.68 4.15
N ARG A 212 9.82 -8.95 5.22
CA ARG A 212 9.03 -8.82 6.44
C ARG A 212 8.75 -7.39 6.80
#